data_AF-A0A1N6N049-F1
#
_entry.id   AF-A0A1N6N049-F1
#
_cell.length_a   1.000
_cell.length_b   1.000
_cell.length_c   1.000
_cell.angle_alpha   90.00
_cell.angle_beta   90.00
_cell.angle_gamma   90.00
#
_symmetry.space_group_name_H-M   'P 1'
#
loop_
_entity.id
_entity.type
_entity.pdbx_description
1 polymer ?
#
loop_
_entity_poly.entity_id
_entity_poly.type
_entity_poly.pdbx_seq_one_letter_code
_entity_poly.pdbx_strand_id
1 'polypeptide(L)'
;MTKIFKTPFAEHGDRVAITDEAQPDGTVSYGQGYGAAYGLDPNVNAAALNIEREKMNGIFHDITGAVGEVQTFGAAQWSSDAQPYPLRALVYHNQKIWQSRIDKNKTEPQAGNDWVELKADLTAADVGAYSKEESDKHFQVKGDYATNTALNGKLDKSSIVQTAGQSTNQIMSQKAVTDALSHAVSIDVLYPVGIVLWFAQDKNPNHLFSGTTWKYIGEHRTIRLAASNGSDVLSIGGSDSISLTASQMPVHHHSFNVSTESSGGHSHSRGSMNITGFFSVGAEAEPTQSYASGAFSNSTQQLNVGASSPGRKKVQTTLFRLNAAEAWSGETSYSNPHTHMVRGSTSNTGSGSNVNITNSYIMLMGWYRTA
;
A
#
# COMPACT_ATOMS: atom_id res chain seq x y z
N MET A 1 -54.68 73.93 17.28
CA MET A 1 -53.77 74.50 16.28
C MET A 1 -53.40 75.91 16.73
N THR A 2 -52.10 76.20 16.84
CA THR A 2 -51.59 77.52 17.22
C THR A 2 -51.72 78.47 16.03
N LYS A 3 -52.14 79.72 16.26
CA LYS A 3 -52.27 80.73 15.21
C LYS A 3 -50.88 81.19 14.74
N ILE A 4 -50.68 81.30 13.43
CA ILE A 4 -49.51 81.96 12.83
C ILE A 4 -49.86 83.42 12.57
N PHE A 5 -49.09 84.33 13.15
CA PHE A 5 -49.29 85.77 13.04
C PHE A 5 -48.55 86.31 11.80
N LYS A 6 -49.18 86.24 10.63
CA LYS A 6 -48.67 86.92 9.41
C LYS A 6 -48.99 88.41 9.39
N THR A 7 -50.07 88.77 10.07
CA THR A 7 -50.51 90.15 10.28
C THR A 7 -50.68 90.32 11.78
N PRO A 8 -49.99 91.29 12.39
CA PRO A 8 -50.17 91.62 13.79
C PRO A 8 -51.63 91.91 14.16
N PHE A 9 -51.97 91.69 15.43
CA PHE A 9 -53.26 92.03 15.99
C PHE A 9 -53.52 93.55 15.83
N ALA A 10 -54.77 93.91 15.53
CA ALA A 10 -55.18 95.31 15.35
C ALA A 10 -54.33 96.12 14.34
N GLU A 11 -53.71 95.49 13.33
CA GLU A 11 -52.94 96.19 12.27
C GLU A 11 -53.73 97.33 11.60
N HIS A 12 -55.03 97.13 11.42
CA HIS A 12 -55.95 98.12 10.84
C HIS A 12 -56.89 98.76 11.87
N GLY A 13 -56.64 98.53 13.17
CA GLY A 13 -57.43 99.09 14.26
C GLY A 13 -56.76 100.30 14.90
N ASP A 14 -57.52 101.04 15.72
CA ASP A 14 -56.94 102.12 16.52
C ASP A 14 -55.92 101.57 17.51
N ARG A 15 -54.71 102.13 17.47
CA ARG A 15 -53.58 101.78 18.32
C ARG A 15 -52.82 103.02 18.76
N VAL A 16 -52.23 102.96 19.94
CA VAL A 16 -51.29 103.96 20.46
C VAL A 16 -49.99 103.26 20.80
N ALA A 17 -48.85 103.89 20.49
CA ALA A 17 -47.54 103.37 20.84
C ALA A 17 -47.37 103.33 22.35
N ILE A 18 -46.84 102.22 22.87
CA ILE A 18 -46.58 102.03 24.29
C ILE A 18 -45.11 102.34 24.54
N THR A 19 -44.84 103.17 25.53
CA THR A 19 -43.48 103.51 25.92
C THR A 19 -42.86 102.38 26.75
N ASP A 20 -41.53 102.26 26.74
CA ASP A 20 -40.85 101.32 27.62
C ASP A 20 -40.84 101.81 29.08
N GLU A 21 -40.49 103.09 29.27
CA GLU A 21 -40.34 103.70 30.59
C GLU A 21 -41.68 103.96 31.28
N ALA A 22 -41.68 103.85 32.61
CA ALA A 22 -42.86 104.15 33.43
C ALA A 22 -43.33 105.59 33.23
N GLN A 23 -44.64 105.78 33.04
CA GLN A 23 -45.20 107.11 32.81
C GLN A 23 -45.56 107.79 34.14
N PRO A 24 -45.25 109.10 34.31
CA PRO A 24 -45.58 109.84 35.54
C PRO A 24 -47.07 109.90 35.85
N ASP A 25 -47.92 109.77 34.82
CA ASP A 25 -49.38 109.76 34.93
C ASP A 25 -49.95 108.39 35.34
N GLY A 26 -49.09 107.39 35.55
CA GLY A 26 -49.47 106.04 35.95
C GLY A 26 -50.03 105.18 34.82
N THR A 27 -49.99 105.67 33.57
CA THR A 27 -50.46 104.91 32.41
C THR A 27 -49.53 103.75 32.03
N VAL A 28 -50.08 102.76 31.33
CA VAL A 28 -49.35 101.54 30.95
C VAL A 28 -48.10 101.82 30.11
N SER A 29 -47.00 101.15 30.47
CA SER A 29 -45.73 101.09 29.75
C SER A 29 -45.22 99.64 29.73
N TYR A 30 -44.24 99.29 28.88
CA TYR A 30 -43.68 97.93 28.88
C TYR A 30 -42.90 97.60 30.15
N GLY A 31 -42.20 98.58 30.74
CA GLY A 31 -41.43 98.40 31.96
C GLY A 31 -42.29 98.28 33.22
N GLN A 32 -43.40 99.02 33.30
CA GLN A 32 -44.26 99.07 34.50
C GLN A 32 -45.51 98.17 34.39
N GLY A 33 -45.97 97.88 33.17
CA GLY A 33 -47.25 97.22 32.92
C GLY A 33 -48.45 98.07 33.34
N TYR A 34 -49.61 97.43 33.50
CA TYR A 34 -50.79 98.07 34.09
C TYR A 34 -50.57 98.22 35.61
N GLY A 35 -50.32 99.46 36.06
CA GLY A 35 -50.04 99.78 37.46
C GLY A 35 -51.25 99.67 38.39
N ALA A 36 -51.02 99.91 39.69
CA ALA A 36 -52.04 99.72 40.74
C ALA A 36 -53.34 100.52 40.52
N ALA A 37 -53.26 101.68 39.85
CA ALA A 37 -54.42 102.51 39.53
C ALA A 37 -55.46 101.78 38.66
N TYR A 38 -55.05 100.79 37.85
CA TYR A 38 -55.94 99.98 37.02
C TYR A 38 -56.74 98.92 37.79
N GLY A 39 -56.37 98.67 39.06
CA GLY A 39 -57.10 97.77 39.96
C GLY A 39 -58.07 98.47 40.90
N LEU A 40 -58.15 99.81 40.85
CA LEU A 40 -59.06 100.60 41.67
C LEU A 40 -60.45 100.66 41.02
N ASP A 41 -61.52 100.73 41.83
CA ASP A 41 -62.89 100.87 41.31
C ASP A 41 -63.11 102.28 40.74
N PRO A 42 -63.39 102.41 39.42
CA PRO A 42 -63.62 103.70 38.77
C PRO A 42 -64.82 104.48 39.32
N ASN A 43 -65.77 103.80 39.95
CA ASN A 43 -66.97 104.44 40.51
C ASN A 43 -66.71 105.05 41.90
N VAL A 44 -65.60 104.68 42.55
CA VAL A 44 -65.31 105.05 43.95
C VAL A 44 -64.01 105.85 44.06
N ASN A 45 -63.07 105.71 43.12
CA ASN A 45 -61.78 106.38 43.16
C ASN A 45 -61.48 107.16 41.88
N ALA A 46 -61.35 108.49 41.99
CA ALA A 46 -61.04 109.37 40.85
C ALA A 46 -59.63 109.14 40.25
N ALA A 47 -58.73 108.48 40.98
CA ALA A 47 -57.41 108.09 40.50
C ALA A 47 -57.40 106.71 39.80
N ALA A 48 -58.55 106.04 39.68
CA ALA A 48 -58.65 104.78 38.96
C ALA A 48 -58.43 104.98 37.46
N LEU A 49 -57.68 104.08 36.84
CA LEU A 49 -57.46 104.06 35.40
C LEU A 49 -58.22 102.88 34.77
N ASN A 50 -58.85 103.11 33.62
CA ASN A 50 -59.49 102.06 32.84
C ASN A 50 -58.53 101.54 31.79
N ILE A 51 -58.58 100.23 31.49
CA ILE A 51 -57.81 99.64 30.39
C ILE A 51 -58.26 100.29 29.08
N GLU A 52 -57.38 101.08 28.49
CA GLU A 52 -57.64 101.77 27.24
C GLU A 52 -57.54 100.79 26.06
N ARG A 53 -58.59 100.74 25.23
CA ARG A 53 -58.69 99.78 24.12
C ARG A 53 -57.52 99.91 23.15
N GLU A 54 -57.19 101.14 22.78
CA GLU A 54 -56.13 101.49 21.83
C GLU A 54 -54.73 101.15 22.38
N LYS A 55 -54.53 101.22 23.70
CA LYS A 55 -53.27 100.81 24.33
C LYS A 55 -53.17 99.29 24.42
N MET A 56 -54.26 98.60 24.80
CA MET A 56 -54.31 97.14 24.80
C MET A 56 -54.11 96.57 23.39
N ASN A 57 -54.70 97.21 22.37
CA ASN A 57 -54.45 96.89 20.97
C ASN A 57 -52.98 97.06 20.59
N GLY A 58 -52.33 98.15 21.03
CA GLY A 58 -50.90 98.39 20.82
C GLY A 58 -50.03 97.29 21.43
N ILE A 59 -50.28 96.89 22.67
CA ILE A 59 -49.54 95.81 23.33
C ILE A 59 -49.67 94.49 22.57
N PHE A 60 -50.90 94.11 22.20
CA PHE A 60 -51.11 92.88 21.43
C PHE A 60 -50.54 92.97 20.02
N HIS A 61 -50.59 94.15 19.40
CA HIS A 61 -49.98 94.40 18.10
C HIS A 61 -48.48 94.12 18.15
N ASP A 62 -47.75 94.70 19.10
CA ASP A 62 -46.30 94.57 19.21
C ASP A 62 -45.89 93.13 19.55
N ILE A 63 -46.59 92.48 20.50
CA ILE A 63 -46.33 91.07 20.86
C ILE A 63 -46.57 90.15 19.64
N THR A 64 -47.69 90.31 18.94
CA THR A 64 -48.02 89.44 17.81
C THR A 64 -47.18 89.74 16.57
N GLY A 65 -46.69 90.97 16.41
CA GLY A 65 -45.69 91.33 15.41
C GLY A 65 -44.36 90.65 15.68
N ALA A 66 -43.83 90.76 16.90
CA ALA A 66 -42.58 90.11 17.30
C ALA A 66 -42.66 88.57 17.17
N VAL A 67 -43.76 87.96 17.59
CA VAL A 67 -44.00 86.52 17.41
C VAL A 67 -44.12 86.16 15.93
N GLY A 68 -44.82 86.98 15.14
CA GLY A 68 -45.02 86.77 13.70
C GLY A 68 -43.72 86.79 12.89
N GLU A 69 -42.80 87.66 13.28
CA GLU A 69 -41.47 87.75 12.69
C GLU A 69 -40.67 86.47 12.91
N VAL A 70 -40.57 86.02 14.17
CA VAL A 70 -39.88 84.76 14.52
C VAL A 70 -40.54 83.56 13.83
N GLN A 71 -41.88 83.54 13.73
CA GLN A 71 -42.61 82.48 13.01
C GLN A 71 -42.34 82.48 11.50
N THR A 72 -42.04 83.63 10.91
CA THR A 72 -41.81 83.77 9.47
C THR A 72 -40.37 83.44 9.09
N PHE A 73 -39.40 83.95 9.86
CA PHE A 73 -37.98 83.83 9.53
C PHE A 73 -37.23 82.77 10.36
N GLY A 74 -37.86 82.20 11.40
CA GLY A 74 -37.24 81.25 12.33
C GLY A 74 -36.41 81.92 13.44
N ALA A 75 -36.12 83.22 13.31
CA ALA A 75 -35.46 84.06 14.29
C ALA A 75 -35.98 85.51 14.18
N ALA A 76 -35.76 86.33 15.20
CA ALA A 76 -36.04 87.76 15.11
C ALA A 76 -35.10 88.40 14.07
N GLN A 77 -35.58 89.40 13.36
CA GLN A 77 -34.77 90.22 12.47
C GLN A 77 -33.74 91.00 13.31
N TRP A 78 -32.54 91.14 12.76
CA TRP A 78 -31.53 91.96 13.40
C TRP A 78 -31.95 93.44 13.39
N SER A 79 -31.68 94.14 14.50
CA SER A 79 -31.91 95.57 14.66
C SER A 79 -30.78 96.20 15.47
N SER A 80 -30.43 97.45 15.16
CA SER A 80 -29.50 98.25 15.96
C SER A 80 -30.02 98.50 17.38
N ASP A 81 -31.35 98.57 17.54
CA ASP A 81 -32.00 98.97 18.79
C ASP A 81 -32.10 97.82 19.77
N ALA A 82 -32.04 96.57 19.27
CA ALA A 82 -32.06 95.36 20.09
C ALA A 82 -30.66 94.95 20.60
N GLN A 83 -29.63 95.74 20.30
CA GLN A 83 -28.29 95.50 20.82
C GLN A 83 -28.21 95.78 22.32
N PRO A 84 -27.38 95.04 23.09
CA PRO A 84 -26.46 94.01 22.63
C PRO A 84 -27.07 92.60 22.61
N TYR A 85 -26.69 91.79 21.62
CA TYR A 85 -27.11 90.39 21.49
C TYR A 85 -26.24 89.45 22.35
N PRO A 86 -26.84 88.55 23.14
CA PRO A 86 -26.06 87.59 23.95
C PRO A 86 -25.38 86.52 23.09
N LEU A 87 -24.40 85.82 23.67
CA LEU A 87 -23.75 84.67 23.04
C LEU A 87 -24.80 83.65 22.58
N ARG A 88 -24.66 83.13 21.35
CA ARG A 88 -25.58 82.20 20.68
C ARG A 88 -26.96 82.74 20.31
N ALA A 89 -27.22 84.04 20.46
CA ALA A 89 -28.43 84.66 19.91
C ALA A 89 -28.54 84.41 18.40
N LEU A 90 -29.75 84.13 17.93
CA LEU A 90 -30.06 83.93 16.52
C LEU A 90 -30.78 85.16 15.98
N VAL A 91 -30.33 85.65 14.83
CA VAL A 91 -30.97 86.75 14.11
C VAL A 91 -31.08 86.44 12.62
N TYR A 92 -32.14 86.93 11.99
CA TYR A 92 -32.29 86.95 10.55
C TYR A 92 -31.82 88.29 9.99
N HIS A 93 -30.88 88.27 9.04
CA HIS A 93 -30.35 89.47 8.40
C HIS A 93 -29.85 89.13 7.00
N ASN A 94 -30.15 89.97 6.00
CA ASN A 94 -29.73 89.79 4.61
C ASN A 94 -29.98 88.37 4.06
N GLN A 95 -31.19 87.85 4.30
CA GLN A 95 -31.62 86.52 3.86
C GLN A 95 -30.88 85.33 4.48
N LYS A 96 -30.19 85.55 5.59
CA LYS A 96 -29.38 84.54 6.28
C LYS A 96 -29.73 84.51 7.77
N ILE A 97 -29.57 83.32 8.36
CA ILE A 97 -29.60 83.17 9.82
C ILE A 97 -28.17 83.27 10.34
N TRP A 98 -27.98 84.13 11.33
CA TRP A 98 -26.71 84.35 11.98
C TRP A 98 -26.79 83.97 13.45
N GLN A 99 -25.74 83.36 13.95
CA GLN A 99 -25.57 83.08 15.36
C GLN A 99 -24.43 83.92 15.95
N SER A 100 -24.70 84.61 17.05
CA SER A 100 -23.68 85.39 17.75
C SER A 100 -22.63 84.47 18.39
N ARG A 101 -21.35 84.76 18.17
CA ARG A 101 -20.19 84.01 18.67
C ARG A 101 -19.53 84.64 19.89
N ILE A 102 -19.96 85.84 20.26
CA ILE A 102 -19.46 86.60 21.42
C ILE A 102 -20.63 87.04 22.30
N ASP A 103 -20.35 87.25 23.59
CA ASP A 103 -21.34 87.85 24.49
C ASP A 103 -21.44 89.36 24.27
N LYS A 104 -22.62 89.94 24.54
CA LYS A 104 -22.94 91.37 24.37
C LYS A 104 -22.54 91.93 23.00
N ASN A 105 -22.84 91.20 21.92
CA ASN A 105 -22.50 91.57 20.56
C ASN A 105 -23.28 92.83 20.10
N LYS A 106 -22.55 93.83 19.61
CA LYS A 106 -23.07 95.11 19.09
C LYS A 106 -22.80 95.31 17.60
N THR A 107 -22.20 94.33 16.93
CA THR A 107 -21.84 94.44 15.52
C THR A 107 -22.96 93.93 14.63
N GLU A 108 -23.06 94.46 13.42
CA GLU A 108 -23.98 93.97 12.39
C GLU A 108 -23.54 92.59 11.88
N PRO A 109 -24.47 91.63 11.64
CA PRO A 109 -24.14 90.30 11.17
C PRO A 109 -23.37 90.29 9.86
N GLN A 110 -22.15 89.76 9.92
CA GLN A 110 -21.27 89.56 8.77
C GLN A 110 -20.31 88.40 9.04
N ALA A 111 -19.71 87.86 7.97
CA ALA A 111 -18.74 86.78 8.11
C ALA A 111 -17.52 87.25 8.95
N GLY A 112 -17.26 86.61 10.09
CA GLY A 112 -16.17 86.99 10.97
C GLY A 112 -16.13 86.26 12.31
N ASN A 113 -15.51 86.89 13.31
CA ASN A 113 -15.36 86.32 14.64
C ASN A 113 -16.58 86.53 15.54
N ASP A 114 -17.38 87.56 15.27
CA ASP A 114 -18.50 87.95 16.14
C ASP A 114 -19.79 87.22 15.78
N TRP A 115 -19.93 86.83 14.51
CA TRP A 115 -21.09 86.15 13.95
C TRP A 115 -20.67 84.94 13.11
N VAL A 116 -21.46 83.86 13.16
CA VAL A 116 -21.36 82.72 12.23
C VAL A 116 -22.65 82.59 11.46
N GLU A 117 -22.54 82.41 10.14
CA GLU A 117 -23.68 82.09 9.28
C GLU A 117 -24.10 80.63 9.51
N LEU A 118 -25.38 80.40 9.80
CA LEU A 118 -25.96 79.07 9.81
C LEU A 118 -26.40 78.71 8.39
N LYS A 119 -25.51 78.03 7.65
CA LYS A 119 -25.75 77.61 6.26
C LYS A 119 -26.78 76.49 6.19
N ALA A 120 -27.56 76.46 5.11
CA ALA A 120 -28.50 75.37 4.82
C ALA A 120 -27.78 74.06 4.47
N ASP A 121 -26.69 74.15 3.71
CA ASP A 121 -25.83 73.03 3.33
C ASP A 121 -24.40 73.26 3.85
N LEU A 122 -23.80 72.21 4.43
CA LEU A 122 -22.40 72.20 4.83
C LEU A 122 -21.57 71.48 3.77
N THR A 123 -20.47 72.09 3.35
CA THR A 123 -19.49 71.43 2.47
C THR A 123 -18.49 70.61 3.30
N ALA A 124 -17.77 69.68 2.68
CA ALA A 124 -16.70 68.93 3.33
C ALA A 124 -15.64 69.88 3.94
N ALA A 125 -15.33 70.98 3.24
CA ALA A 125 -14.44 72.02 3.71
C ALA A 125 -14.97 72.75 4.96
N ASP A 126 -16.28 72.97 5.07
CA ASP A 126 -16.88 73.65 6.23
C ASP A 126 -16.74 72.85 7.54
N VAL A 127 -16.56 71.53 7.47
CA VAL A 127 -16.48 70.63 8.64
C VAL A 127 -15.11 69.97 8.82
N GLY A 128 -14.10 70.36 8.02
CA GLY A 128 -12.78 69.76 8.06
C GLY A 128 -12.75 68.29 7.62
N ALA A 129 -13.68 67.87 6.75
CA ALA A 129 -13.71 66.56 6.14
C ALA A 129 -13.10 66.60 4.72
N TYR A 130 -12.58 65.47 4.26
CA TYR A 130 -12.16 65.32 2.87
C TYR A 130 -13.37 65.24 1.94
N SER A 131 -13.27 65.88 0.78
CA SER A 131 -14.19 65.64 -0.32
C SER A 131 -14.05 64.20 -0.83
N LYS A 132 -15.01 63.74 -1.63
CA LYS A 132 -14.90 62.43 -2.28
C LYS A 132 -13.63 62.36 -3.15
N GLU A 133 -13.34 63.42 -3.90
CA GLU A 133 -12.18 63.53 -4.79
C GLU A 133 -10.86 63.51 -4.03
N GLU A 134 -10.82 64.10 -2.83
CA GLU A 134 -9.65 64.07 -1.94
C GLU A 134 -9.49 62.69 -1.29
N SER A 135 -10.58 62.11 -0.79
CA SER A 135 -10.58 60.77 -0.19
C SER A 135 -10.12 59.70 -1.19
N ASP A 136 -10.52 59.81 -2.46
CA ASP A 136 -10.10 58.91 -3.54
C ASP A 136 -8.57 58.94 -3.78
N LYS A 137 -7.86 59.99 -3.31
CA LYS A 137 -6.41 60.15 -3.43
C LYS A 137 -5.64 59.86 -2.14
N HIS A 138 -6.21 60.17 -0.98
CA HIS A 138 -5.53 60.09 0.32
C HIS A 138 -5.63 58.72 1.00
N PHE A 139 -6.73 57.99 0.75
CA PHE A 139 -6.89 56.63 1.23
C PHE A 139 -6.65 55.66 0.07
N GLN A 140 -6.19 54.44 0.37
CA GLN A 140 -6.00 53.42 -0.66
C GLN A 140 -7.23 53.37 -1.57
N VAL A 141 -6.99 53.52 -2.88
CA VAL A 141 -8.01 53.44 -3.93
C VAL A 141 -8.88 52.22 -3.66
N LYS A 142 -10.20 52.36 -3.79
CA LYS A 142 -11.12 51.22 -3.79
C LYS A 142 -10.79 50.33 -4.99
N GLY A 143 -9.88 49.38 -4.76
CA GLY A 143 -9.36 48.40 -5.74
C GLY A 143 -7.85 48.58 -6.02
N ASP A 144 -7.06 47.58 -5.60
CA ASP A 144 -6.08 46.82 -6.40
C ASP A 144 -5.31 45.86 -5.46
N TYR A 145 -6.03 44.87 -4.92
CA TYR A 145 -5.36 43.61 -4.60
C TYR A 145 -4.96 43.01 -5.94
N ALA A 146 -3.70 42.61 -6.10
CA ALA A 146 -3.16 42.12 -7.37
C ALA A 146 -4.22 41.30 -8.11
N THR A 147 -4.74 41.85 -9.22
CA THR A 147 -5.80 41.20 -9.99
C THR A 147 -5.31 39.81 -10.40
N ASN A 148 -6.20 38.84 -10.61
CA ASN A 148 -5.78 37.53 -11.16
C ASN A 148 -4.92 37.70 -12.42
N THR A 149 -5.15 38.76 -13.20
CA THR A 149 -4.33 39.18 -14.34
C THR A 149 -2.90 39.58 -13.95
N ALA A 150 -2.73 40.44 -12.93
CA ALA A 150 -1.41 40.85 -12.44
C ALA A 150 -0.63 39.69 -11.77
N LEU A 151 -1.31 38.80 -11.04
CA LEU A 151 -0.71 37.60 -10.46
C LEU A 151 -0.31 36.58 -11.53
N ASN A 152 -1.16 36.37 -12.54
CA ASN A 152 -0.87 35.50 -13.68
C ASN A 152 0.31 36.01 -14.53
N GLY A 153 0.64 37.31 -14.48
CA GLY A 153 1.79 37.89 -15.16
C GLY A 153 3.11 37.81 -14.38
N LYS A 154 3.08 37.57 -13.06
CA LYS A 154 4.31 37.42 -12.24
C LYS A 154 4.95 36.04 -12.35
N LEU A 155 4.18 35.04 -12.77
CA LEU A 155 4.69 33.71 -13.11
C LEU A 155 4.57 33.53 -14.61
N ASP A 156 5.69 33.62 -15.34
CA ASP A 156 5.69 33.32 -16.77
C ASP A 156 5.35 31.84 -16.99
N LYS A 157 4.09 31.58 -17.35
CA LYS A 157 3.60 30.21 -17.59
C LYS A 157 4.28 29.55 -18.79
N SER A 158 4.88 30.32 -19.70
CA SER A 158 5.69 29.77 -20.80
C SER A 158 7.05 29.24 -20.32
N SER A 159 7.50 29.69 -19.15
CA SER A 159 8.69 29.19 -18.46
C SER A 159 8.41 27.97 -17.58
N ILE A 160 7.18 27.44 -17.56
CA ILE A 160 6.81 26.20 -16.85
C ILE A 160 6.80 25.02 -17.83
N VAL A 161 7.73 24.08 -17.66
CA VAL A 161 7.81 22.88 -18.50
C VAL A 161 7.09 21.70 -17.88
N GLN A 162 6.42 20.91 -18.72
CA GLN A 162 5.69 19.69 -18.34
C GLN A 162 6.53 18.42 -18.52
N THR A 163 7.85 18.54 -18.45
CA THR A 163 8.80 17.44 -18.61
C THR A 163 9.71 17.37 -17.38
N ALA A 164 10.05 16.16 -16.92
CA ALA A 164 11.06 15.98 -15.88
C ALA A 164 12.46 16.38 -16.34
N GLY A 165 13.28 16.85 -15.41
CA GLY A 165 14.33 17.84 -15.67
C GLY A 165 15.53 17.43 -16.52
N GLN A 166 15.95 18.41 -17.33
CA GLN A 166 17.34 18.79 -17.65
C GLN A 166 17.49 20.34 -17.80
N SER A 167 16.48 21.14 -17.47
CA SER A 167 16.49 22.60 -17.72
C SER A 167 17.14 23.37 -16.59
N THR A 168 18.10 24.25 -16.93
CA THR A 168 18.69 25.23 -15.99
C THR A 168 18.00 26.59 -16.02
N ASN A 169 17.12 26.82 -17.01
CA ASN A 169 16.57 28.13 -17.32
C ASN A 169 15.04 28.19 -17.18
N GLN A 170 14.37 27.06 -16.92
CA GLN A 170 12.91 26.96 -16.83
C GLN A 170 12.49 26.24 -15.55
N ILE A 171 11.30 26.57 -15.05
CA ILE A 171 10.70 25.95 -13.86
C ILE A 171 9.98 24.67 -14.29
N MET A 172 10.23 23.55 -13.60
CA MET A 172 9.47 22.31 -13.84
C MET A 172 8.11 22.35 -13.15
N SER A 173 7.08 21.80 -13.80
CA SER A 173 5.78 21.65 -13.15
C SER A 173 5.83 20.56 -12.06
N GLN A 174 5.16 20.79 -10.93
CA GLN A 174 5.03 19.78 -9.86
C GLN A 174 4.41 18.49 -10.39
N LYS A 175 3.44 18.59 -11.31
CA LYS A 175 2.79 17.43 -11.94
C LYS A 175 3.79 16.61 -12.76
N ALA A 176 4.62 17.24 -13.59
CA ALA A 176 5.61 16.54 -14.41
C ALA A 176 6.65 15.80 -13.56
N VAL A 177 7.10 16.41 -12.46
CA VAL A 177 8.01 15.77 -11.52
C VAL A 177 7.31 14.60 -10.80
N THR A 178 6.06 14.77 -10.39
CA THR A 178 5.27 13.72 -9.72
C THR A 178 5.01 12.53 -10.65
N ASP A 179 4.64 12.79 -11.91
CA ASP A 179 4.38 11.76 -12.91
C ASP A 179 5.67 10.99 -13.25
N ALA A 180 6.79 11.69 -13.46
CA ALA A 180 8.07 11.03 -13.75
C ALA A 180 8.58 10.21 -12.56
N LEU A 181 8.46 10.72 -11.33
CA LEU A 181 8.85 9.98 -10.14
C LEU A 181 7.97 8.75 -9.96
N SER A 182 6.65 8.90 -10.03
CA SER A 182 5.69 7.78 -9.91
C SER A 182 5.92 6.71 -10.97
N HIS A 183 6.27 7.09 -12.19
CA HIS A 183 6.64 6.15 -13.24
C HIS A 183 7.96 5.42 -12.92
N ALA A 184 8.99 6.15 -12.51
CA ALA A 184 10.33 5.60 -12.23
C ALA A 184 10.34 4.63 -11.02
N VAL A 185 9.48 4.87 -10.02
CA VAL A 185 9.34 4.00 -8.86
C VAL A 185 8.14 3.05 -8.96
N SER A 186 7.48 2.99 -10.12
CA SER A 186 6.33 2.12 -10.30
C SER A 186 6.74 0.65 -10.18
N ILE A 187 5.83 -0.14 -9.61
CA ILE A 187 6.02 -1.58 -9.46
C ILE A 187 6.21 -2.27 -10.82
N ASP A 188 5.66 -1.71 -11.89
CA ASP A 188 5.78 -2.22 -13.26
C ASP A 188 7.17 -2.04 -13.86
N VAL A 189 7.86 -0.95 -13.49
CA VAL A 189 9.24 -0.70 -13.92
C VAL A 189 10.22 -1.52 -13.09
N LEU A 190 10.03 -1.59 -11.76
CA LEU A 190 10.93 -2.34 -10.88
C LEU A 190 10.75 -3.85 -11.01
N TYR A 191 9.50 -4.31 -11.11
CA TYR A 191 9.13 -5.73 -11.17
C TYR A 191 8.19 -6.01 -12.36
N PRO A 192 8.70 -5.99 -13.60
CA PRO A 192 7.89 -6.24 -14.79
C PRO A 192 7.26 -7.64 -14.79
N VAL A 193 6.16 -7.82 -15.53
CA VAL A 193 5.53 -9.14 -15.72
C VAL A 193 6.56 -10.14 -16.26
N GLY A 194 6.63 -11.32 -15.64
CA GLY A 194 7.62 -12.35 -15.93
C GLY A 194 8.89 -12.29 -15.06
N ILE A 195 9.12 -11.23 -14.29
CA ILE A 195 10.24 -11.20 -13.34
C ILE A 195 10.06 -12.24 -12.23
N VAL A 196 11.18 -12.76 -11.74
CA VAL A 196 11.23 -13.72 -10.63
C VAL A 196 11.80 -13.04 -9.38
N LEU A 197 11.15 -13.26 -8.24
CA LEU A 197 11.63 -12.86 -6.92
C LEU A 197 11.83 -14.09 -6.03
N TRP A 198 12.83 -14.01 -5.15
CA TRP A 198 13.17 -15.05 -4.19
C TRP A 198 13.10 -14.50 -2.77
N PHE A 199 12.36 -15.17 -1.89
CA PHE A 199 12.24 -14.81 -0.48
C PHE A 199 12.92 -15.85 0.40
N ALA A 200 13.77 -15.39 1.32
CA ALA A 200 14.37 -16.21 2.37
C ALA A 200 13.45 -16.41 3.59
N GLN A 201 12.21 -15.95 3.49
CA GLN A 201 11.18 -16.02 4.52
C GLN A 201 9.85 -16.42 3.86
N ASP A 202 8.90 -16.88 4.66
CA ASP A 202 7.53 -17.11 4.21
C ASP A 202 6.82 -15.79 3.90
N LYS A 203 7.00 -15.35 2.65
CA LYS A 203 6.46 -14.12 2.11
C LYS A 203 5.80 -14.40 0.77
N ASN A 204 4.51 -14.07 0.70
CA ASN A 204 3.75 -14.12 -0.53
C ASN A 204 3.70 -12.70 -1.14
N PRO A 205 4.31 -12.47 -2.31
CA PRO A 205 4.35 -11.16 -2.95
C PRO A 205 2.97 -10.61 -3.33
N ASN A 206 1.94 -11.46 -3.47
CA ASN A 206 0.55 -11.02 -3.64
C ASN A 206 0.01 -10.20 -2.45
N HIS A 207 0.63 -10.31 -1.26
CA HIS A 207 0.30 -9.50 -0.08
C HIS A 207 1.27 -8.34 0.14
N LEU A 208 2.40 -8.31 -0.56
CA LEU A 208 3.41 -7.26 -0.42
C LEU A 208 3.24 -6.17 -1.48
N PHE A 209 2.82 -6.54 -2.68
CA PHE A 209 2.72 -5.66 -3.83
C PHE A 209 1.27 -5.59 -4.31
N SER A 210 0.49 -4.69 -3.70
CA SER A 210 -0.92 -4.49 -4.06
C SER A 210 -1.08 -4.16 -5.55
N GLY A 211 -2.12 -4.72 -6.18
CA GLY A 211 -2.39 -4.51 -7.61
C GLY A 211 -1.56 -5.39 -8.56
N THR A 212 -0.76 -6.31 -8.04
CA THR A 212 0.00 -7.28 -8.84
C THR A 212 -0.43 -8.72 -8.54
N THR A 213 -0.18 -9.62 -9.48
CA THR A 213 -0.45 -11.06 -9.32
C THR A 213 0.85 -11.85 -9.53
N TRP A 214 1.12 -12.79 -8.63
CA TRP A 214 2.31 -13.61 -8.62
C TRP A 214 1.96 -15.08 -8.47
N LYS A 215 2.67 -15.93 -9.20
CA LYS A 215 2.53 -17.38 -9.15
C LYS A 215 3.78 -18.03 -8.59
N TYR A 216 3.57 -19.02 -7.73
CA TYR A 216 4.66 -19.79 -7.12
C TYR A 216 5.33 -20.67 -8.18
N ILE A 217 6.67 -20.70 -8.18
CA ILE A 217 7.46 -21.45 -9.17
C ILE A 217 7.44 -22.96 -8.90
N GLY A 218 7.14 -23.35 -7.66
CA GLY A 218 7.06 -24.74 -7.22
C GLY A 218 8.23 -25.13 -6.31
N GLU A 219 8.08 -26.28 -5.66
CA GLU A 219 8.97 -26.76 -4.60
C GLU A 219 10.06 -27.69 -5.14
N HIS A 220 11.17 -27.80 -4.39
CA HIS A 220 12.25 -28.77 -4.63
C HIS A 220 12.84 -28.74 -6.05
N ARG A 221 13.10 -27.53 -6.56
CA ARG A 221 13.59 -27.31 -7.93
C ARG A 221 14.90 -26.55 -7.93
N THR A 222 15.75 -26.86 -8.92
CA THR A 222 16.92 -26.05 -9.28
C THR A 222 16.61 -25.26 -10.56
N ILE A 223 17.09 -24.02 -10.65
CA ILE A 223 16.87 -23.17 -11.82
C ILE A 223 17.86 -23.49 -12.93
N ARG A 224 17.35 -23.57 -14.16
CA ARG A 224 18.15 -23.70 -15.39
C ARG A 224 17.82 -22.54 -16.33
N LEU A 225 18.78 -22.19 -17.18
CA LEU A 225 18.55 -21.22 -18.24
C LEU A 225 17.69 -21.86 -19.33
N ALA A 226 16.62 -21.18 -19.71
CA ALA A 226 15.81 -21.51 -20.87
C ALA A 226 16.58 -21.20 -22.17
N ALA A 227 16.12 -21.77 -23.28
CA ALA A 227 16.55 -21.39 -24.61
C ALA A 227 16.34 -19.88 -24.85
N SER A 228 17.24 -19.25 -25.61
CA SER A 228 17.23 -17.80 -25.84
C SER A 228 15.96 -17.30 -26.56
N ASN A 229 15.26 -18.19 -27.26
CA ASN A 229 13.98 -17.91 -27.93
C ASN A 229 12.75 -18.05 -27.00
N GLY A 230 12.96 -18.47 -25.74
CA GLY A 230 11.92 -18.64 -24.74
C GLY A 230 11.02 -19.88 -24.91
N SER A 231 11.31 -20.80 -25.84
CA SER A 231 10.38 -21.90 -26.18
C SER A 231 10.15 -22.91 -25.06
N ASP A 232 11.07 -23.00 -24.10
CA ASP A 232 11.08 -23.93 -22.97
C ASP A 232 11.01 -23.20 -21.61
N VAL A 233 10.67 -21.91 -21.60
CA VAL A 233 10.45 -21.14 -20.37
C VAL A 233 9.36 -21.81 -19.52
N LEU A 234 9.64 -21.95 -18.22
CA LEU A 234 8.80 -22.66 -17.24
C LEU A 234 8.62 -24.18 -17.49
N SER A 235 9.35 -24.78 -18.43
CA SER A 235 9.41 -26.24 -18.51
C SER A 235 10.04 -26.84 -17.26
N ILE A 236 9.63 -28.06 -16.92
CA ILE A 236 10.01 -28.73 -15.67
C ILE A 236 10.56 -30.12 -15.96
N GLY A 237 11.49 -30.60 -15.13
CA GLY A 237 12.05 -31.93 -15.25
C GLY A 237 13.06 -32.22 -14.15
N GLY A 238 13.59 -33.45 -14.16
CA GLY A 238 14.51 -33.96 -13.14
C GLY A 238 13.84 -34.85 -12.10
N SER A 239 14.67 -35.48 -11.26
CA SER A 239 14.28 -36.32 -10.14
C SER A 239 15.39 -36.28 -9.09
N ASP A 240 15.03 -36.36 -7.82
CA ASP A 240 15.98 -36.47 -6.70
C ASP A 240 16.55 -37.89 -6.56
N SER A 241 15.97 -38.87 -7.25
CA SER A 241 16.47 -40.24 -7.23
C SER A 241 16.29 -41.00 -8.55
N ILE A 242 17.12 -42.02 -8.73
CA ILE A 242 17.03 -42.96 -9.86
C ILE A 242 17.17 -44.40 -9.38
N SER A 243 16.36 -45.29 -9.93
CA SER A 243 16.54 -46.75 -9.80
C SER A 243 17.27 -47.24 -11.04
N LEU A 244 18.45 -47.85 -10.86
CA LEU A 244 19.26 -48.32 -11.98
C LEU A 244 18.60 -49.51 -12.68
N THR A 245 18.58 -49.47 -14.01
CA THR A 245 18.10 -50.56 -14.86
C THR A 245 19.27 -51.32 -15.48
N ALA A 246 19.00 -52.51 -16.02
CA ALA A 246 20.02 -53.32 -16.69
C ALA A 246 20.71 -52.58 -17.86
N SER A 247 20.00 -51.70 -18.58
CA SER A 247 20.59 -50.92 -19.68
C SER A 247 21.52 -49.79 -19.21
N GLN A 248 21.45 -49.42 -17.93
CA GLN A 248 22.31 -48.40 -17.32
C GLN A 248 23.56 -48.99 -16.67
N MET A 249 23.71 -50.32 -16.65
CA MET A 249 24.89 -50.99 -16.12
C MET A 249 25.95 -51.21 -17.21
N PRO A 250 27.23 -50.85 -16.97
CA PRO A 250 28.32 -51.24 -17.85
C PRO A 250 28.43 -52.76 -18.02
N VAL A 251 28.88 -53.20 -19.20
CA VAL A 251 29.19 -54.61 -19.45
C VAL A 251 30.26 -55.08 -18.48
N HIS A 252 30.00 -56.20 -17.81
CA HIS A 252 30.94 -56.84 -16.89
C HIS A 252 30.84 -58.36 -17.01
N HIS A 253 31.89 -59.07 -16.62
CA HIS A 253 31.92 -60.53 -16.59
C HIS A 253 32.29 -61.02 -15.19
N HIS A 254 31.72 -62.15 -14.80
CA HIS A 254 32.11 -62.85 -13.58
C HIS A 254 32.93 -64.07 -13.98
N SER A 255 34.11 -64.23 -13.39
CA SER A 255 34.89 -65.47 -13.57
C SER A 255 34.48 -66.46 -12.46
N PHE A 256 34.23 -67.71 -12.86
CA PHE A 256 33.96 -68.80 -11.95
C PHE A 256 34.75 -70.02 -12.43
N ASN A 257 35.58 -70.59 -11.55
CA ASN A 257 36.40 -71.75 -11.86
C ASN A 257 36.13 -72.85 -10.81
N VAL A 258 35.55 -73.96 -11.24
CA VAL A 258 35.28 -75.14 -10.40
C VAL A 258 35.79 -76.37 -11.11
N SER A 259 36.56 -77.17 -10.38
CA SER A 259 36.97 -78.51 -10.80
C SER A 259 36.58 -79.52 -9.71
N THR A 260 36.21 -80.73 -10.11
CA THR A 260 36.05 -81.86 -9.20
C THR A 260 37.28 -82.76 -9.30
N GLU A 261 37.79 -83.25 -8.17
CA GLU A 261 38.91 -84.19 -8.17
C GLU A 261 38.46 -85.55 -8.70
N SER A 262 39.31 -86.20 -9.51
CA SER A 262 39.04 -87.53 -10.08
C SER A 262 39.42 -88.60 -9.06
N SER A 263 38.44 -89.14 -8.33
CA SER A 263 38.61 -90.20 -7.33
C SER A 263 37.54 -91.29 -7.48
N GLY A 264 37.88 -92.54 -7.14
CA GLY A 264 36.92 -93.67 -7.12
C GLY A 264 37.20 -94.84 -8.08
N GLY A 265 38.36 -94.88 -8.75
CA GLY A 265 38.77 -96.06 -9.52
C GLY A 265 39.11 -97.25 -8.61
N HIS A 266 38.61 -98.43 -8.94
CA HIS A 266 38.97 -99.69 -8.25
C HIS A 266 38.88 -100.90 -9.18
N SER A 267 39.55 -101.99 -8.81
CA SER A 267 39.57 -103.28 -9.52
C SER A 267 39.16 -104.43 -8.61
N HIS A 268 38.69 -105.53 -9.20
CA HIS A 268 38.40 -106.79 -8.50
C HIS A 268 39.31 -107.90 -9.02
N SER A 269 40.01 -108.58 -8.10
CA SER A 269 40.94 -109.67 -8.42
C SER A 269 40.34 -111.06 -8.12
N ARG A 270 41.08 -112.13 -8.47
CA ARG A 270 40.71 -113.56 -8.49
C ARG A 270 40.06 -114.17 -7.23
N GLY A 271 39.90 -113.39 -6.16
CA GLY A 271 39.35 -113.86 -4.89
C GLY A 271 40.12 -115.06 -4.33
N SER A 272 39.47 -115.83 -3.44
CA SER A 272 40.04 -117.00 -2.75
C SER A 272 39.56 -118.35 -3.28
N MET A 273 38.83 -118.40 -4.41
CA MET A 273 38.21 -119.63 -4.91
C MET A 273 39.17 -120.41 -5.84
N ASN A 274 39.65 -121.55 -5.39
CA ASN A 274 40.36 -122.53 -6.21
C ASN A 274 39.48 -123.76 -6.46
N ILE A 275 39.43 -124.23 -7.71
CA ILE A 275 38.69 -125.43 -8.10
C ILE A 275 39.68 -126.59 -8.24
N THR A 276 39.49 -127.65 -7.43
CA THR A 276 40.34 -128.85 -7.42
C THR A 276 39.52 -130.13 -7.50
N GLY A 277 40.07 -131.19 -8.11
CA GLY A 277 39.42 -132.51 -8.18
C GLY A 277 40.38 -133.61 -8.67
N PHE A 278 39.90 -134.87 -8.74
CA PHE A 278 40.67 -136.00 -9.27
C PHE A 278 39.80 -136.92 -10.12
N PHE A 279 40.38 -137.58 -11.13
CA PHE A 279 39.73 -138.65 -11.89
C PHE A 279 40.74 -139.74 -12.28
N SER A 280 40.29 -141.00 -12.39
CA SER A 280 41.16 -142.13 -12.70
C SER A 280 41.33 -142.30 -14.21
N VAL A 281 42.55 -142.61 -14.67
CA VAL A 281 42.83 -142.91 -16.07
C VAL A 281 43.38 -144.34 -16.23
N GLY A 282 42.58 -145.23 -16.83
CA GLY A 282 42.97 -146.58 -17.29
C GLY A 282 43.36 -147.60 -16.21
N ALA A 283 42.87 -148.84 -16.31
CA ALA A 283 43.28 -149.97 -15.48
C ALA A 283 43.69 -151.15 -16.38
N GLU A 284 44.93 -151.13 -16.85
CA GLU A 284 45.48 -152.16 -17.73
C GLU A 284 46.43 -153.08 -16.95
N ALA A 285 46.44 -154.38 -17.28
CA ALA A 285 47.25 -155.37 -16.58
C ALA A 285 48.78 -155.18 -16.75
N GLU A 286 49.19 -154.35 -17.72
CA GLU A 286 50.58 -153.97 -17.98
C GLU A 286 50.72 -152.44 -17.93
N PRO A 287 51.81 -151.89 -17.37
CA PRO A 287 51.93 -150.45 -17.14
C PRO A 287 52.02 -149.65 -18.45
N THR A 288 51.03 -148.78 -18.70
CA THR A 288 51.08 -147.73 -19.74
C THR A 288 51.36 -146.36 -19.10
N GLN A 289 52.24 -145.55 -19.71
CA GLN A 289 52.55 -144.19 -19.23
C GLN A 289 51.45 -143.20 -19.63
N SER A 290 50.90 -142.45 -18.67
CA SER A 290 49.92 -141.37 -18.88
C SER A 290 50.55 -139.99 -18.55
N TYR A 291 50.22 -138.95 -19.33
CA TYR A 291 50.76 -137.58 -19.19
C TYR A 291 49.66 -136.56 -18.86
N ALA A 292 49.95 -135.63 -17.94
CA ALA A 292 49.07 -134.51 -17.56
C ALA A 292 49.84 -133.16 -17.59
N SER A 293 49.16 -132.07 -17.96
CA SER A 293 49.74 -130.71 -18.02
C SER A 293 48.72 -129.60 -17.77
N GLY A 294 49.21 -128.37 -17.55
CA GLY A 294 48.37 -127.20 -17.30
C GLY A 294 47.74 -127.28 -15.92
N ALA A 295 46.41 -127.15 -15.84
CA ALA A 295 45.70 -127.32 -14.57
C ALA A 295 45.66 -128.79 -14.11
N PHE A 296 46.20 -129.74 -14.88
CA PHE A 296 46.19 -131.15 -14.53
C PHE A 296 47.59 -131.71 -14.25
N SER A 297 47.74 -132.59 -13.26
CA SER A 297 48.99 -133.27 -12.92
C SER A 297 48.80 -134.74 -12.52
N ASN A 298 49.83 -135.57 -12.72
CA ASN A 298 49.83 -136.97 -12.28
C ASN A 298 49.80 -137.04 -10.74
N SER A 299 48.83 -137.75 -10.17
CA SER A 299 48.73 -137.95 -8.72
C SER A 299 49.60 -139.12 -8.27
N THR A 300 50.13 -139.04 -7.05
CA THR A 300 50.77 -140.17 -6.37
C THR A 300 49.76 -141.18 -5.82
N GLN A 301 48.46 -140.82 -5.79
CA GLN A 301 47.41 -141.73 -5.35
C GLN A 301 47.10 -142.77 -6.44
N GLN A 302 47.11 -144.05 -6.03
CA GLN A 302 46.68 -145.18 -6.84
C GLN A 302 45.42 -145.80 -6.24
N LEU A 303 44.47 -146.18 -7.10
CA LEU A 303 43.28 -146.92 -6.70
C LEU A 303 43.39 -148.37 -7.17
N ASN A 304 43.11 -149.31 -6.25
CA ASN A 304 42.97 -150.71 -6.60
C ASN A 304 41.53 -150.96 -7.09
N VAL A 305 41.37 -151.25 -8.37
CA VAL A 305 40.06 -151.62 -8.94
C VAL A 305 39.96 -153.14 -9.03
N GLY A 306 38.92 -153.69 -8.39
CA GLY A 306 38.69 -155.14 -8.29
C GLY A 306 37.99 -155.70 -9.53
N ALA A 307 38.42 -156.88 -10.00
CA ALA A 307 37.72 -157.63 -11.04
C ALA A 307 36.51 -158.37 -10.42
N SER A 308 35.30 -158.15 -10.96
CA SER A 308 34.03 -158.64 -10.41
C SER A 308 33.78 -160.14 -10.58
N SER A 309 34.70 -160.88 -11.22
CA SER A 309 34.51 -162.29 -11.58
C SER A 309 35.63 -163.18 -11.01
N PRO A 310 35.32 -164.36 -10.45
CA PRO A 310 36.31 -165.27 -9.89
C PRO A 310 37.35 -165.69 -10.94
N GLY A 311 38.64 -165.45 -10.66
CA GLY A 311 39.76 -165.90 -11.50
C GLY A 311 40.61 -164.80 -12.15
N ARG A 312 40.28 -163.51 -12.04
CA ARG A 312 41.13 -162.39 -12.51
C ARG A 312 41.80 -161.61 -11.37
N LYS A 313 43.07 -161.21 -11.56
CA LYS A 313 43.86 -160.42 -10.59
C LYS A 313 43.38 -158.96 -10.53
N LYS A 314 43.52 -158.31 -9.37
CA LYS A 314 43.27 -156.86 -9.19
C LYS A 314 44.31 -156.03 -9.95
N VAL A 315 43.91 -154.89 -10.51
CA VAL A 315 44.79 -153.96 -11.25
C VAL A 315 44.80 -152.59 -10.55
N GLN A 316 45.95 -151.92 -10.53
CA GLN A 316 46.12 -150.55 -10.00
C GLN A 316 45.94 -149.51 -11.12
N THR A 317 45.19 -148.44 -10.85
CA THR A 317 45.06 -147.27 -11.74
C THR A 317 45.65 -146.00 -11.09
N THR A 318 46.23 -145.12 -11.91
CA THR A 318 46.77 -143.81 -11.47
C THR A 318 45.71 -142.72 -11.63
N LEU A 319 45.63 -141.80 -10.67
CA LEU A 319 44.71 -140.65 -10.70
C LEU A 319 45.37 -139.42 -11.35
N PHE A 320 44.60 -138.63 -12.08
CA PHE A 320 44.97 -137.27 -12.49
C PHE A 320 44.30 -136.26 -11.56
N ARG A 321 45.04 -135.24 -11.11
CA ARG A 321 44.55 -134.14 -10.27
C ARG A 321 44.29 -132.89 -11.11
N LEU A 322 43.18 -132.21 -10.90
CA LEU A 322 42.89 -130.84 -11.35
C LEU A 322 43.24 -129.83 -10.24
N ASN A 323 43.95 -128.78 -10.61
CA ASN A 323 44.20 -127.57 -9.83
C ASN A 323 44.12 -126.34 -10.76
N ALA A 324 42.94 -125.70 -10.83
CA ALA A 324 42.70 -124.60 -11.78
C ALA A 324 43.64 -123.40 -11.56
N ALA A 325 44.08 -123.17 -10.32
CA ALA A 325 45.01 -122.08 -9.99
C ALA A 325 46.39 -122.20 -10.67
N GLU A 326 46.79 -123.39 -11.14
CA GLU A 326 48.10 -123.59 -11.77
C GLU A 326 48.16 -123.11 -13.23
N ALA A 327 47.04 -122.73 -13.85
CA ALA A 327 46.98 -122.44 -15.29
C ALA A 327 46.57 -121.01 -15.70
N TRP A 328 46.13 -120.13 -14.79
CA TRP A 328 45.70 -118.77 -15.15
C TRP A 328 46.26 -117.66 -14.23
N SER A 329 46.76 -116.57 -14.83
CA SER A 329 47.11 -115.30 -14.18
C SER A 329 46.36 -114.10 -14.79
N GLY A 330 45.47 -113.41 -14.04
CA GLY A 330 44.82 -112.16 -14.49
C GLY A 330 43.75 -111.56 -13.54
N GLU A 331 43.26 -110.35 -13.87
CA GLU A 331 42.15 -109.60 -13.23
C GLU A 331 40.85 -109.74 -14.06
N THR A 332 39.66 -109.65 -13.43
CA THR A 332 38.37 -109.93 -14.13
C THR A 332 37.57 -108.68 -14.51
N SER A 333 37.79 -107.51 -13.90
CA SER A 333 37.23 -106.22 -14.39
C SER A 333 37.91 -104.98 -13.79
N TYR A 334 37.88 -103.86 -14.52
CA TYR A 334 38.38 -102.54 -14.12
C TYR A 334 37.43 -101.42 -14.56
N SER A 335 37.22 -100.41 -13.72
CA SER A 335 36.48 -99.19 -14.05
C SER A 335 37.37 -97.96 -13.86
N ASN A 336 37.38 -97.07 -14.86
CA ASN A 336 38.24 -95.90 -14.90
C ASN A 336 37.65 -94.73 -14.08
N PRO A 337 38.48 -93.83 -13.51
CA PRO A 337 37.97 -92.62 -12.89
C PRO A 337 37.15 -91.75 -13.87
N HIS A 338 36.11 -91.07 -13.38
CA HIS A 338 35.27 -90.16 -14.17
C HIS A 338 34.96 -88.89 -13.38
N THR A 339 34.52 -87.84 -14.08
CA THR A 339 34.21 -86.52 -13.50
C THR A 339 32.73 -86.19 -13.63
N HIS A 340 32.22 -85.33 -12.74
CA HIS A 340 30.85 -84.82 -12.79
C HIS A 340 30.79 -83.36 -13.25
N MET A 341 29.66 -82.98 -13.86
CA MET A 341 29.36 -81.59 -14.21
C MET A 341 28.79 -80.85 -12.99
N VAL A 342 29.37 -79.71 -12.64
CA VAL A 342 28.88 -78.83 -11.56
C VAL A 342 28.19 -77.62 -12.17
N ARG A 343 26.94 -77.35 -11.77
CA ARG A 343 26.15 -76.18 -12.19
C ARG A 343 25.46 -75.55 -10.98
N GLY A 344 25.35 -74.22 -10.97
CA GLY A 344 24.64 -73.45 -9.94
C GLY A 344 24.49 -71.98 -10.36
N SER A 345 23.67 -71.24 -9.62
CA SER A 345 23.51 -69.78 -9.78
C SER A 345 24.08 -69.07 -8.55
N THR A 346 24.70 -67.90 -8.76
CA THR A 346 25.04 -67.01 -7.65
C THR A 346 23.79 -66.30 -7.13
N SER A 347 23.77 -65.88 -5.87
CA SER A 347 22.71 -65.03 -5.34
C SER A 347 22.69 -63.68 -6.06
N ASN A 348 21.51 -63.03 -6.08
CA ASN A 348 21.41 -61.64 -6.51
C ASN A 348 22.31 -60.77 -5.62
N THR A 349 23.09 -59.87 -6.23
CA THR A 349 23.91 -58.88 -5.53
C THR A 349 23.36 -57.48 -5.83
N GLY A 350 23.26 -56.65 -4.80
CA GLY A 350 22.64 -55.31 -4.87
C GLY A 350 21.26 -55.27 -4.19
N SER A 351 20.96 -54.16 -3.51
CA SER A 351 19.70 -53.99 -2.76
C SER A 351 18.52 -53.49 -3.60
N GLY A 352 18.76 -53.11 -4.86
CA GLY A 352 17.75 -52.45 -5.70
C GLY A 352 17.31 -51.07 -5.20
N SER A 353 18.01 -50.51 -4.20
CA SER A 353 17.67 -49.22 -3.61
C SER A 353 17.93 -48.08 -4.59
N ASN A 354 17.11 -47.03 -4.49
CA ASN A 354 17.31 -45.81 -5.26
C ASN A 354 18.65 -45.15 -4.91
N VAL A 355 19.31 -44.63 -5.94
CA VAL A 355 20.45 -43.75 -5.78
C VAL A 355 19.91 -42.33 -5.58
N ASN A 356 20.21 -41.73 -4.42
CA ASN A 356 19.94 -40.31 -4.17
C ASN A 356 20.93 -39.47 -4.99
N ILE A 357 20.39 -38.59 -5.83
CA ILE A 357 21.14 -37.69 -6.71
C ILE A 357 20.85 -36.21 -6.43
N THR A 358 20.27 -35.90 -5.28
CA THR A 358 19.97 -34.54 -4.84
C THR A 358 21.26 -33.75 -4.62
N ASN A 359 21.35 -32.58 -5.25
CA ASN A 359 22.47 -31.65 -5.05
C ASN A 359 22.42 -30.99 -3.67
N SER A 360 23.54 -30.44 -3.20
CA SER A 360 23.50 -29.51 -2.05
C SER A 360 22.80 -28.21 -2.46
N TYR A 361 21.88 -27.69 -1.63
CA TYR A 361 21.06 -26.53 -1.98
C TYR A 361 20.74 -25.62 -0.78
N ILE A 362 20.27 -24.40 -1.09
CA ILE A 362 19.58 -23.49 -0.17
C ILE A 362 18.14 -23.33 -0.70
N MET A 363 17.15 -23.44 0.18
CA MET A 363 15.74 -23.27 -0.20
C MET A 363 15.29 -21.82 0.01
N LEU A 364 14.74 -21.23 -1.05
CA LEU A 364 14.09 -19.92 -1.05
C LEU A 364 12.72 -20.05 -1.71
N MET A 365 11.75 -19.20 -1.33
CA MET A 365 10.44 -19.18 -1.98
C MET A 365 10.49 -18.34 -3.25
N GLY A 366 10.41 -19.01 -4.40
CA GLY A 366 10.44 -18.38 -5.72
C GLY A 366 9.04 -18.08 -6.27
N TRP A 367 8.81 -16.85 -6.70
CA TRP A 367 7.56 -16.41 -7.32
C TRP A 367 7.86 -15.66 -8.61
N TYR A 368 6.99 -15.78 -9.61
CA TYR A 368 7.08 -14.98 -10.83
C TYR A 368 5.80 -14.17 -11.05
N ARG A 369 5.95 -12.94 -11.54
CA ARG A 369 4.82 -12.04 -11.76
C ARG A 369 4.05 -12.43 -13.02
N THR A 370 2.72 -12.46 -12.93
CA THR A 370 1.82 -12.78 -14.06
C THR A 370 0.91 -11.63 -14.46
N ALA A 371 0.65 -10.67 -13.57
CA ALA A 371 -0.10 -9.44 -13.87
C ALA A 371 0.35 -8.30 -12.98
#